data_AF-A0A653I755-F1
#
_entry.id   AF-A0A653I755-F1
#
_cell.length_a   1.000
_cell.length_b   1.000
_cell.length_c   1.000
_cell.angle_alpha   90.00
_cell.angle_beta   90.00
_cell.angle_gamma   90.00
#
_symmetry.space_group_name_H-M   'P 1'
#
loop_
_entity.id
_entity.type
_entity.pdbx_description
1 polymer ?
#
loop_
_entity_poly.entity_id
_entity_poly.type
_entity_poly.pdbx_seq_one_letter_code
_entity_poly.pdbx_strand_id
1 'polypeptide(L)'
;MIYKTIFKFLVACSAFVQPLAWANAHSDCAYATSGVDVQNFKKSKNISGFQELERSTTYTGILNGIGSFHLQLYRCAHYGAAVTVLLGSDPKVKHVEQVLKILPSLLFAPADVAKVTEALKGVQLKTLSDSQHLGSLIEELGLTDFRLQLIDIEGVSLLVLSFYGG
;
A
#
# COMPACT_ATOMS: atom_id res chain seq x y z
N MET A 1 19.59 11.54 17.59
CA MET A 1 19.38 11.90 16.16
C MET A 1 18.37 11.01 15.43
N ILE A 2 18.19 9.74 15.82
CA ILE A 2 17.25 8.77 15.20
C ILE A 2 15.77 9.23 15.24
N TYR A 3 15.34 9.89 16.33
CA TYR A 3 13.96 10.38 16.48
C TYR A 3 13.55 11.43 15.44
N LYS A 4 14.49 12.27 14.97
CA LYS A 4 14.18 13.29 13.95
C LYS A 4 13.90 12.65 12.59
N THR A 5 14.58 11.55 12.27
CA THR A 5 14.38 10.83 11.00
C THR A 5 13.06 10.06 11.00
N ILE A 6 12.69 9.42 12.12
CA ILE A 6 11.41 8.73 12.28
C ILE A 6 10.24 9.72 12.24
N PHE A 7 10.38 10.87 12.91
CA PHE A 7 9.35 11.91 12.90
C PHE A 7 9.15 12.52 11.51
N LYS A 8 10.25 12.78 10.78
CA LYS A 8 10.17 13.24 9.38
C LYS A 8 9.59 12.18 8.43
N PHE A 9 9.88 10.90 8.67
CA PHE A 9 9.26 9.79 7.94
C PHE A 9 7.75 9.71 8.18
N LEU A 10 7.30 9.86 9.43
CA LEU A 10 5.88 9.93 9.78
C LEU A 10 5.18 11.16 9.19
N VAL A 11 5.85 12.32 9.18
CA VAL A 11 5.34 13.56 8.57
C VAL A 11 5.30 13.48 7.05
N ALA A 12 6.27 12.85 6.40
CA ALA A 12 6.26 12.61 4.96
C ALA A 12 5.15 11.61 4.58
N CYS A 13 5.01 10.50 5.30
CA CYS A 13 3.91 9.54 5.07
C CYS A 13 2.52 10.20 5.25
N SER A 14 2.36 11.11 6.21
CA SER A 14 1.07 11.80 6.43
C SER A 14 0.80 12.96 5.46
N ALA A 15 1.83 13.55 4.85
CA ALA A 15 1.67 14.62 3.86
C ALA A 15 1.39 14.10 2.43
N PHE A 16 1.82 12.88 2.10
CA PHE A 16 1.61 12.28 0.77
C PHE A 16 0.36 11.41 0.68
N VAL A 17 -0.26 11.05 1.81
CA VAL A 17 -1.68 10.70 1.83
C VAL A 17 -2.43 12.03 1.73
N GLN A 18 -2.47 12.65 0.56
CA GLN A 18 -3.54 13.60 0.32
C GLN A 18 -4.82 12.82 0.53
N PRO A 19 -5.61 13.13 1.58
CA PRO A 19 -6.96 12.61 1.61
C PRO A 19 -7.57 13.19 0.35
N LEU A 20 -8.01 12.33 -0.58
CA LEU A 20 -9.04 12.73 -1.52
C LEU A 20 -10.02 13.56 -0.70
N ALA A 21 -10.32 14.80 -1.11
CA ALA A 21 -11.17 15.72 -0.36
C ALA A 21 -12.55 15.11 0.01
N TRP A 22 -12.88 13.97 -0.59
CA TRP A 22 -14.04 13.11 -0.35
C TRP A 22 -13.95 12.24 0.92
N ALA A 23 -12.78 12.07 1.54
CA ALA A 23 -12.59 11.30 2.79
C ALA A 23 -12.73 12.15 4.07
N ASN A 24 -12.82 13.48 3.95
CA ASN A 24 -12.95 14.41 5.07
C ASN A 24 -14.39 14.83 5.38
N ALA A 25 -15.39 14.16 4.81
CA ALA A 25 -16.77 14.31 5.25
C ALA A 25 -16.98 13.50 6.54
N HIS A 26 -16.93 14.21 7.66
CA HIS A 26 -17.12 13.72 9.02
C HIS A 26 -18.41 12.92 9.20
N SER A 27 -18.31 11.71 9.74
CA SER A 27 -19.21 11.18 10.78
C SER A 27 -18.71 9.79 11.18
N ASP A 28 -18.91 9.41 12.45
CA ASP A 28 -18.62 8.13 13.09
C ASP A 28 -18.86 6.86 12.23
N CYS A 29 -18.02 6.63 11.22
CA CYS A 29 -18.05 5.42 10.43
C CYS A 29 -17.48 4.30 11.29
N ALA A 30 -18.39 3.58 11.95
CA ALA A 30 -18.10 2.31 12.58
C ALA A 30 -17.39 1.42 11.55
N TYR A 31 -16.22 0.95 11.95
CA TYR A 31 -15.19 0.17 11.25
C TYR A 31 -15.67 -1.13 10.54
N ALA A 32 -16.63 -1.03 9.63
CA ALA A 32 -17.17 -2.15 8.88
C ALA A 32 -16.19 -2.55 7.77
N THR A 33 -15.16 -3.32 8.17
CA THR A 33 -14.33 -4.20 7.34
C THR A 33 -13.69 -3.57 6.10
N SER A 34 -12.42 -3.21 6.21
CA SER A 34 -11.55 -3.27 5.04
C SER A 34 -11.54 -4.74 4.57
N GLY A 35 -11.93 -5.02 3.32
CA GLY A 35 -11.81 -6.34 2.68
C GLY A 35 -10.38 -6.91 2.65
N VAL A 36 -9.36 -6.16 3.10
CA VAL A 36 -8.01 -6.69 3.37
C VAL A 36 -8.05 -7.53 4.65
N ASP A 37 -7.82 -8.83 4.50
CA ASP A 37 -7.59 -9.71 5.64
C ASP A 37 -6.17 -9.54 6.19
N VAL A 38 -6.04 -8.80 7.30
CA VAL A 38 -4.76 -8.60 8.00
C VAL A 38 -4.13 -9.91 8.51
N GLN A 39 -4.88 -11.01 8.59
CA GLN A 39 -4.32 -12.33 8.91
C GLN A 39 -3.42 -12.85 7.79
N ASN A 40 -3.64 -12.45 6.53
CA ASN A 40 -2.74 -12.79 5.43
C ASN A 40 -1.34 -12.21 5.68
N PHE A 41 -1.25 -11.00 6.24
CA PHE A 41 0.02 -10.41 6.63
C PHE A 41 0.66 -11.16 7.81
N LYS A 42 -0.13 -11.45 8.86
CA LYS A 42 0.36 -12.16 10.06
C LYS A 42 0.89 -13.56 9.77
N LYS A 43 0.28 -14.28 8.83
CA LYS A 43 0.61 -15.67 8.49
C LYS A 43 1.62 -15.80 7.34
N SER A 44 1.92 -14.71 6.64
CA SER A 44 2.78 -14.75 5.47
C SER A 44 4.24 -15.02 5.86
N LYS A 45 4.84 -16.03 5.23
CA LYS A 45 6.30 -16.29 5.31
C LYS A 45 7.16 -15.15 4.75
N ASN A 46 6.57 -14.26 3.95
CA ASN A 46 7.26 -13.12 3.37
C ASN A 46 7.32 -11.92 4.33
N ILE A 47 6.66 -12.01 5.49
CA ILE A 47 6.59 -10.93 6.46
C ILE A 47 7.23 -11.35 7.78
N SER A 48 7.98 -10.42 8.36
CA SER A 48 8.45 -10.50 9.75
C SER A 48 8.12 -9.21 10.49
N GLY A 49 8.10 -9.27 11.84
CA GLY A 49 7.92 -8.09 12.68
C GLY A 49 6.58 -7.36 12.50
N PHE A 50 5.52 -8.06 12.05
CA PHE A 50 4.21 -7.46 11.83
C PHE A 50 3.60 -6.94 13.14
N GLN A 51 3.30 -5.65 13.19
CA GLN A 51 2.84 -4.94 14.39
C GLN A 51 1.71 -3.99 14.04
N GLU A 52 0.75 -3.88 14.97
CA GLU A 52 -0.30 -2.87 14.92
C GLU A 52 0.21 -1.58 15.56
N LEU A 53 -0.01 -0.45 14.89
CA LEU A 53 0.42 0.87 15.36
C LEU A 53 -0.74 1.67 15.93
N GLU A 54 -1.90 1.68 15.25
CA GLU A 54 -3.04 2.52 15.65
C GLU A 54 -4.39 1.85 15.35
N ARG A 55 -5.18 1.64 16.42
CA ARG A 55 -6.64 1.36 16.40
C ARG A 55 -7.09 0.34 15.33
N SER A 56 -6.25 -0.66 15.06
CA SER A 56 -6.45 -1.69 14.03
C SER A 56 -6.63 -1.15 12.60
N THR A 57 -6.21 0.08 12.35
CA THR A 57 -6.24 0.72 11.02
C THR A 57 -4.86 0.79 10.39
N THR A 58 -3.83 0.84 11.22
CA THR A 58 -2.47 1.08 10.79
C THR A 58 -1.55 -0.01 11.31
N TYR A 59 -0.74 -0.55 10.41
CA TYR A 59 0.17 -1.66 10.67
C TYR A 59 1.53 -1.40 10.05
N THR A 60 2.56 -2.01 10.61
CA THR A 60 3.91 -2.03 10.06
C THR A 60 4.43 -3.45 10.02
N GLY A 61 5.43 -3.69 9.18
CA GLY A 61 6.18 -4.94 9.19
C GLY A 61 7.40 -4.86 8.30
N ILE A 62 8.04 -6.00 8.09
CA ILE A 62 9.20 -6.14 7.21
C ILE A 62 8.84 -7.13 6.12
N LEU A 63 8.94 -6.71 4.86
CA LEU A 63 8.95 -7.61 3.71
C LEU A 63 10.36 -8.21 3.60
N ASN A 64 10.44 -9.52 3.85
CA ASN A 64 11.70 -10.25 3.96
C ASN A 64 12.52 -10.12 2.66
N GLY A 65 13.76 -9.63 2.78
CA GLY A 65 14.65 -9.42 1.65
C GLY A 65 14.37 -8.16 0.81
N ILE A 66 13.43 -7.30 1.23
CA ILE A 66 13.08 -6.05 0.53
C ILE A 66 13.27 -4.86 1.46
N GLY A 67 12.46 -4.74 2.52
CA GLY A 67 12.44 -3.56 3.37
C GLY A 67 11.22 -3.50 4.27
N SER A 68 11.10 -2.43 5.05
CA SER A 68 9.93 -2.21 5.91
C SER A 68 8.72 -1.78 5.08
N PHE A 69 7.52 -2.01 5.59
CA PHE A 69 6.30 -1.48 5.01
C PHE A 69 5.38 -0.89 6.08
N HIS A 70 4.55 0.04 5.64
CA HIS A 70 3.46 0.62 6.38
C HIS A 70 2.15 0.32 5.63
N LEU A 71 1.18 -0.27 6.32
CA LEU A 71 -0.15 -0.59 5.81
C LEU A 71 -1.18 0.27 6.53
N GLN A 72 -1.97 1.02 5.78
CA GLN A 72 -3.10 1.80 6.26
C GLN A 72 -4.38 1.27 5.63
N LEU A 73 -5.36 0.90 6.45
CA LEU A 73 -6.68 0.46 6.02
C LEU A 73 -7.62 1.67 5.99
N TYR A 74 -8.35 1.81 4.89
CA TYR A 74 -9.46 2.75 4.79
C TYR A 74 -10.71 2.06 5.33
N ARG A 75 -11.36 2.66 6.33
CA ARG A 75 -12.46 2.03 7.10
C ARG A 75 -13.79 2.80 7.05
N CYS A 76 -14.03 3.57 5.99
CA CYS A 76 -15.34 4.16 5.73
C CYS A 76 -16.18 3.20 4.88
N ALA A 77 -17.38 3.60 4.43
CA ALA A 77 -18.35 2.81 3.66
C ALA A 77 -17.85 2.08 2.39
N HIS A 78 -16.56 2.19 2.07
CA HIS A 78 -15.89 1.64 0.90
C HIS A 78 -14.64 0.87 1.30
N TYR A 79 -14.38 -0.23 0.60
CA TYR A 79 -13.18 -1.04 0.77
C TYR A 79 -11.94 -0.29 0.29
N GLY A 80 -10.81 -0.42 1.00
CA GLY A 80 -9.57 0.18 0.54
C GLY A 80 -8.40 0.05 1.50
N ALA A 81 -7.20 0.18 0.94
CA ALA A 81 -5.98 0.26 1.71
C ALA A 81 -4.89 0.99 0.93
N ALA A 82 -3.90 1.52 1.65
CA ALA A 82 -2.62 1.92 1.11
C ALA A 82 -1.49 1.14 1.78
N VAL A 83 -0.59 0.59 0.97
CA VAL A 83 0.67 0.02 1.43
C VAL A 83 1.81 0.83 0.87
N THR A 84 2.65 1.33 1.77
CA THR A 84 3.91 2.00 1.45
C THR A 84 5.05 1.08 1.82
N VAL A 85 5.87 0.68 0.84
CA VAL A 85 7.06 -0.14 1.04
C VAL A 85 8.31 0.71 0.91
N LEU A 86 9.16 0.66 1.93
CA LEU A 86 10.47 1.30 1.93
C LEU A 86 11.45 0.43 1.15
N LEU A 87 11.94 0.91 0.00
CA LEU A 87 12.88 0.16 -0.83
C LEU A 87 14.35 0.51 -0.57
N GLY A 88 14.61 1.58 0.20
CA GLY A 88 15.95 2.09 0.47
C GLY A 88 16.46 3.04 -0.62
N SER A 89 17.77 3.29 -0.64
CA SER A 89 18.42 4.16 -1.63
C SER A 89 18.75 3.40 -2.91
N ASP A 90 18.32 3.93 -4.06
CA ASP A 90 18.53 3.35 -5.40
C ASP A 90 17.97 1.93 -5.55
N PRO A 91 16.64 1.76 -5.50
CA PRO A 91 16.01 0.46 -5.58
C PRO A 91 16.21 -0.13 -6.98
N LYS A 92 16.89 -1.27 -7.03
CA LYS A 92 16.93 -2.08 -8.25
C LYS A 92 15.52 -2.45 -8.68
N VAL A 93 15.29 -2.46 -10.00
CA VAL A 93 14.04 -2.93 -10.64
C VAL A 93 13.54 -4.25 -10.04
N LYS A 94 14.45 -5.19 -9.75
CA LYS A 94 14.13 -6.46 -9.10
C LYS A 94 13.42 -6.33 -7.74
N HIS A 95 13.74 -5.31 -6.94
CA HIS A 95 13.07 -5.10 -5.65
C HIS A 95 11.61 -4.67 -5.88
N VAL A 96 11.37 -3.75 -6.82
CA VAL A 96 10.01 -3.32 -7.18
C VAL A 96 9.19 -4.51 -7.70
N GLU A 97 9.75 -5.29 -8.63
CA GLU A 97 9.11 -6.50 -9.15
C GLU A 97 8.79 -7.53 -8.07
N GLN A 98 9.68 -7.71 -7.08
CA GLN A 98 9.44 -8.61 -5.96
C GLN A 98 8.28 -8.12 -5.08
N VAL A 99 8.19 -6.82 -4.81
CA VAL A 99 7.06 -6.24 -4.08
C VAL A 99 5.76 -6.47 -4.84
N LEU A 100 5.72 -6.18 -6.14
CA LEU A 100 4.52 -6.34 -6.97
C LEU A 100 4.07 -7.80 -7.11
N LYS A 101 4.98 -8.77 -6.94
CA LYS A 101 4.63 -10.20 -6.88
C LYS A 101 4.04 -10.62 -5.53
N ILE A 102 4.43 -9.98 -4.43
CA ILE A 102 4.03 -10.36 -3.08
C ILE A 102 2.72 -9.68 -2.68
N LEU A 103 2.60 -8.36 -2.91
CA LEU A 103 1.49 -7.54 -2.42
C LEU A 103 0.10 -8.06 -2.81
N PRO A 104 -0.17 -8.56 -4.02
CA PRO A 104 -1.50 -9.04 -4.38
C PRO A 104 -2.03 -10.11 -3.42
N SER A 105 -1.18 -11.09 -3.08
CA SER A 105 -1.54 -12.18 -2.16
C SER A 105 -1.77 -11.74 -0.71
N LEU A 106 -1.28 -10.56 -0.35
CA LEU A 106 -1.45 -9.99 0.98
C LEU A 106 -2.72 -9.13 1.06
N LEU A 107 -3.04 -8.42 -0.01
CA LEU A 107 -4.06 -7.38 -0.03
C LEU A 107 -5.43 -7.82 -0.54
N PHE A 108 -5.47 -8.84 -1.39
CA PHE A 108 -6.69 -9.23 -2.10
C PHE A 108 -7.13 -10.66 -1.77
N ALA A 109 -8.41 -10.93 -1.95
CA ALA A 109 -8.96 -12.27 -1.84
C ALA A 109 -8.33 -13.20 -2.89
N PRO A 110 -8.19 -14.52 -2.62
CA PRO A 110 -7.57 -15.46 -3.56
C PRO A 110 -8.15 -15.45 -4.98
N ALA A 111 -9.44 -15.15 -5.13
CA ALA A 111 -10.11 -15.05 -6.43
C ALA A 111 -9.60 -13.89 -7.30
N ASP A 112 -9.09 -12.82 -6.68
CA ASP A 112 -8.67 -11.60 -7.38
C ASP A 112 -7.15 -11.49 -7.52
N VAL A 113 -6.37 -12.25 -6.73
CA VAL A 113 -4.89 -12.23 -6.75
C VAL A 113 -4.33 -12.38 -8.15
N ALA A 114 -4.84 -13.31 -8.95
CA ALA A 114 -4.35 -13.55 -10.31
C ALA A 114 -4.56 -12.33 -11.22
N LYS A 115 -5.76 -11.73 -11.19
CA LYS A 115 -6.10 -10.55 -11.99
C LYS A 115 -5.23 -9.35 -11.62
N VAL A 116 -5.11 -9.06 -10.32
CA VAL A 116 -4.27 -7.98 -9.80
C VAL A 116 -2.81 -8.21 -10.20
N THR A 117 -2.32 -9.45 -10.08
CA THR A 117 -0.93 -9.79 -10.44
C THR A 117 -0.66 -9.56 -11.92
N GLU A 118 -1.58 -9.95 -12.81
CA GLU A 118 -1.41 -9.71 -14.26
C GLU A 118 -1.40 -8.21 -14.60
N ALA A 119 -2.30 -7.41 -14.02
CA ALA A 119 -2.31 -5.97 -14.25
C ALA A 119 -1.01 -5.30 -13.79
N LEU A 120 -0.46 -5.73 -12.63
CA LEU A 120 0.79 -5.19 -12.11
C LEU A 120 2.02 -5.58 -12.97
N LYS A 121 1.97 -6.67 -13.75
CA LYS A 121 3.02 -6.99 -14.73
C LYS A 121 3.04 -6.03 -15.93
N GLY A 122 1.88 -5.47 -16.28
CA GLY A 122 1.75 -4.50 -17.37
C GLY A 122 2.28 -3.11 -17.03
N VAL A 123 2.57 -2.85 -15.75
CA VAL A 123 3.08 -1.56 -15.28
C VAL A 123 4.48 -1.31 -15.82
N GLN A 124 4.67 -0.16 -16.46
CA GLN A 124 5.99 0.30 -16.86
C GLN A 124 6.70 0.91 -15.64
N LEU A 125 7.67 0.17 -15.09
CA LEU A 125 8.35 0.58 -13.84
C LEU A 125 9.10 1.90 -13.97
N LYS A 126 9.56 2.25 -15.18
CA LYS A 126 10.28 3.51 -15.47
C LYS A 126 9.38 4.76 -15.38
N THR A 127 8.07 4.59 -15.46
CA THR A 127 7.09 5.69 -15.42
C THR A 127 6.37 5.75 -14.07
N LEU A 128 6.86 5.04 -13.04
CA LEU A 128 6.24 5.03 -11.71
C LEU A 128 6.51 6.29 -10.89
N SER A 129 7.43 7.17 -11.32
CA SER A 129 7.57 8.49 -10.72
C SER A 129 6.25 9.28 -10.77
N ASP A 130 5.47 9.05 -11.82
CA ASP A 130 4.09 9.51 -11.93
C ASP A 130 3.14 8.44 -11.42
N SER A 131 2.09 8.85 -10.70
CA SER A 131 1.06 7.92 -10.22
C SER A 131 0.37 7.22 -11.40
N GLN A 132 0.50 5.90 -11.47
CA GLN A 132 -0.16 5.09 -12.48
C GLN A 132 -1.51 4.58 -11.99
N HIS A 133 -2.55 4.92 -12.74
CA HIS A 133 -3.92 4.49 -12.46
C HIS A 133 -4.23 3.21 -13.25
N LEU A 134 -4.58 2.13 -12.57
CA LEU A 134 -4.87 0.83 -13.20
C LEU A 134 -6.36 0.71 -13.57
N GLY A 135 -6.78 1.52 -14.54
CA GLY A 135 -8.18 1.67 -14.93
C GLY A 135 -8.92 0.37 -15.24
N SER A 136 -8.29 -0.56 -15.97
CA SER A 136 -8.91 -1.85 -16.31
C SER A 136 -9.23 -2.71 -15.08
N LEU A 137 -8.45 -2.56 -14.01
CA LEU A 137 -8.65 -3.33 -12.78
C LEU A 137 -9.80 -2.78 -11.93
N ILE A 138 -10.13 -1.49 -12.12
CA ILE A 138 -11.13 -0.79 -11.31
C ILE A 138 -12.52 -1.32 -11.61
N GLU A 139 -12.88 -1.44 -12.88
CA GLU A 139 -14.17 -1.99 -13.29
C GLU A 139 -14.32 -3.47 -12.92
N GLU A 140 -13.25 -4.27 -13.12
CA GLU A 140 -13.27 -5.70 -12.84
C GLU A 140 -13.41 -6.05 -11.35
N LEU A 141 -12.88 -5.19 -10.47
CA LEU A 141 -12.90 -5.39 -9.02
C LEU A 141 -13.95 -4.53 -8.31
N GLY A 142 -14.76 -3.76 -9.05
CA GLY A 142 -15.74 -2.84 -8.47
C GLY A 142 -15.11 -1.74 -7.62
N LEU A 143 -13.86 -1.36 -7.93
CA LEU A 143 -13.16 -0.28 -7.24
C LEU A 143 -13.58 1.07 -7.82
N THR A 144 -13.20 2.14 -7.13
CA THR A 144 -13.32 3.53 -7.60
C THR A 144 -11.96 4.05 -8.03
N ASP A 145 -10.89 3.53 -7.43
CA ASP A 145 -9.52 3.96 -7.68
C ASP A 145 -8.53 2.83 -7.40
N PHE A 146 -7.48 2.75 -8.21
CA PHE A 146 -6.33 1.89 -7.98
C PHE A 146 -5.09 2.59 -8.52
N ARG A 147 -4.12 2.84 -7.64
CA ARG A 147 -2.89 3.56 -7.95
C ARG A 147 -1.65 2.79 -7.52
N LEU A 148 -0.60 2.99 -8.30
CA LEU A 148 0.75 2.56 -7.99
C LEU A 148 1.71 3.70 -8.31
N GLN A 149 2.59 4.03 -7.36
CA GLN A 149 3.57 5.10 -7.52
C GLN A 149 4.88 4.74 -6.83
N LEU A 150 6.00 5.14 -7.42
CA LEU A 150 7.33 5.15 -6.83
C LEU A 150 7.69 6.61 -6.49
N ILE A 151 7.96 6.89 -5.23
CA ILE A 151 8.26 8.22 -4.72
C ILE A 151 9.68 8.24 -4.17
N ASP A 152 10.52 9.15 -4.67
CA ASP A 152 11.88 9.37 -4.17
C ASP A 152 11.91 10.59 -3.24
N ILE A 153 12.25 10.38 -1.97
CA ILE A 153 12.35 11.43 -0.95
C ILE A 153 13.69 11.33 -0.24
N GLU A 154 14.49 12.40 -0.32
CA GLU A 154 15.77 12.53 0.39
C GLU A 154 16.72 11.31 0.20
N GLY A 155 16.72 10.73 -1.01
CA GLY A 155 17.56 9.56 -1.34
C GLY A 155 17.00 8.21 -0.89
N VAL A 156 15.73 8.16 -0.46
CA VAL A 156 15.00 6.93 -0.15
C VAL A 156 13.80 6.79 -1.08
N SER A 157 13.66 5.62 -1.68
CA SER A 157 12.55 5.31 -2.57
C SER A 157 11.45 4.54 -1.86
N LEU A 158 10.20 4.95 -2.11
CA LEU A 158 8.99 4.40 -1.54
C LEU A 158 8.10 3.87 -2.66
N LEU A 159 7.68 2.61 -2.59
CA LEU A 159 6.62 2.11 -3.47
C LEU A 159 5.29 2.18 -2.74
N VAL A 160 4.36 2.95 -3.29
CA VAL A 160 3.01 3.13 -2.76
C VAL A 160 2.02 2.43 -3.68
N LEU A 161 1.29 1.46 -3.14
CA LEU A 161 0.12 0.87 -3.79
C LEU A 161 -1.11 1.25 -2.96
N SER A 162 -2.07 1.91 -3.58
CA SER A 162 -3.32 2.32 -2.92
C SER A 162 -4.52 1.96 -3.79
N PHE A 163 -5.57 1.44 -3.17
CA PHE A 163 -6.83 1.21 -3.86
C PHE A 163 -8.00 1.56 -2.94
N TYR A 164 -9.11 1.90 -3.58
CA TYR A 164 -10.31 2.36 -2.91
C TYR A 164 -11.53 2.05 -3.76
N GLY A 165 -12.62 1.64 -3.14
CA GLY A 165 -13.91 1.37 -3.78
C GLY A 165 -14.51 0.05 -3.35
N GLY A 166 -15.76 -0.17 -3.75
CA GLY A 166 -16.67 -1.18 -3.22
C GLY A 166 -17.96 -0.53 -2.78
#